data_AF-A0A9X6YQE6-F1
#
_entry.id   AF-A0A9X6YQE6-F1
#
_cell.length_a   1.000
_cell.length_b   1.000
_cell.length_c   1.000
_cell.angle_alpha   90.00
_cell.angle_beta   90.00
_cell.angle_gamma   90.00
#
_symmetry.space_group_name_H-M   'P 1'
#
loop_
_entity.id
_entity.type
_entity.pdbx_description
1 polymer ?
#
loop_
_entity_poly.entity_id
_entity_poly.type
_entity_poly.pdbx_seq_one_letter_code
_entity_poly.pdbx_strand_id
1 'polypeptide(L)'
;MKKASLLLIAIAMATTIFSSSALAATPDTNDITDHFSFILKRNAIIVNYAVEEDKRLGTYPKGVGAFIAEKQQSDYGEWYYGNKLYGGKDGFIFNGQNVKNVELANIHYGYMGRAAGFAKSQLLTNERSNQISPLPENWAFNYFSFAGLKGIMWITYGANLYDNKNLQYSNANFSIIEKLDSSENLLSEKEKQQIKDKMLIISQKINKNK
;
A
#
# COMPACT_ATOMS: atom_id res chain seq x y z
N MET A 1 13.01 50.39 -28.49
CA MET A 1 13.58 49.04 -28.38
C MET A 1 13.11 48.40 -27.08
N LYS A 2 12.55 47.19 -27.20
CA LYS A 2 12.35 46.13 -26.18
C LYS A 2 11.56 46.47 -24.91
N LYS A 3 10.27 46.15 -24.98
CA LYS A 3 9.37 45.91 -23.84
C LYS A 3 9.95 44.79 -22.97
N ALA A 4 9.91 44.99 -21.66
CA ALA A 4 10.30 44.00 -20.66
C ALA A 4 9.40 42.76 -20.76
N SER A 5 10.01 41.62 -21.11
CA SER A 5 9.41 40.30 -20.98
C SER A 5 9.31 39.95 -19.50
N LEU A 6 8.15 40.19 -18.90
CA LEU A 6 7.72 39.54 -17.67
C LEU A 6 7.05 38.22 -18.05
N LEU A 7 7.87 37.20 -18.29
CA LEU A 7 7.45 35.80 -18.35
C LEU A 7 8.64 34.96 -17.88
N LEU A 8 8.35 33.94 -17.08
CA LEU A 8 9.25 33.11 -16.27
C LEU A 8 9.58 33.69 -14.89
N ILE A 9 8.85 33.22 -13.87
CA ILE A 9 9.32 32.22 -12.88
C ILE A 9 8.04 31.68 -12.21
N ALA A 10 7.46 30.64 -12.79
CA ALA A 10 6.36 29.88 -12.17
C ALA A 10 6.35 28.42 -12.67
N ILE A 11 7.54 27.88 -12.96
CA ILE A 11 7.71 26.46 -13.34
C ILE A 11 8.94 25.96 -12.58
N ALA A 12 8.79 25.77 -11.27
CA ALA A 12 9.83 25.14 -10.45
C ALA A 12 9.26 24.36 -9.24
N MET A 13 7.97 24.02 -9.23
CA MET A 13 7.37 23.22 -8.15
C MET A 13 6.45 22.09 -8.64
N ALA A 14 6.76 21.46 -9.78
CA ALA A 14 5.91 20.38 -10.28
C ALA A 14 6.63 19.29 -11.09
N THR A 15 7.93 19.03 -10.87
CA THR A 15 8.66 18.02 -11.66
C THR A 15 9.39 16.96 -10.86
N THR A 16 9.02 16.74 -9.61
CA THR A 16 9.46 15.56 -8.86
C THR A 16 8.29 15.06 -8.04
N ILE A 17 7.73 13.92 -8.43
CA ILE A 17 6.95 12.88 -7.70
C ILE A 17 5.94 12.28 -8.71
N PHE A 18 6.41 11.76 -9.84
CA PHE A 18 5.66 10.74 -10.59
C PHE A 18 6.65 9.71 -11.13
N SER A 19 7.48 9.18 -10.22
CA SER A 19 8.09 7.87 -10.45
C SER A 19 7.00 6.84 -10.20
N SER A 20 6.83 5.94 -11.16
CA SER A 20 5.88 4.82 -11.24
C SER A 20 5.99 3.75 -10.13
N SER A 21 6.41 4.13 -8.94
CA SER A 21 6.74 3.22 -7.83
C SER A 21 5.96 3.62 -6.57
N ALA A 22 4.97 2.81 -6.19
CA ALA A 22 4.21 2.94 -4.94
C ALA A 22 5.06 2.50 -3.73
N LEU A 23 5.96 3.39 -3.32
CA LEU A 23 6.88 3.17 -2.21
C LEU A 23 6.40 3.96 -0.98
N ALA A 24 6.64 3.43 0.22
CA ALA A 24 6.57 4.23 1.43
C ALA A 24 7.71 5.28 1.38
N ALA A 25 7.38 6.54 1.09
CA ALA A 25 8.31 7.66 1.08
C ALA A 25 7.80 8.77 2.02
N THR A 26 8.72 9.48 2.66
CA THR A 26 8.36 10.59 3.57
C THR A 26 8.06 11.84 2.72
N PRO A 27 6.83 12.38 2.73
CA PRO A 27 6.54 13.65 2.07
C PRO A 27 7.10 14.84 2.87
N ASP A 28 7.27 15.99 2.23
CA ASP A 28 7.82 17.23 2.83
C ASP A 28 6.90 17.89 3.89
N THR A 29 5.77 17.25 4.21
CA THR A 29 4.81 17.73 5.21
C THR A 29 4.42 16.59 6.14
N ASN A 30 4.05 16.93 7.39
CA ASN A 30 3.56 15.94 8.34
C ASN A 30 2.20 15.37 7.94
N ASP A 31 1.39 16.07 7.15
CA ASP A 31 0.13 15.55 6.61
C ASP A 31 0.39 14.71 5.36
N ILE A 32 0.15 13.41 5.48
CA ILE A 32 0.39 12.44 4.42
C ILE A 32 -0.91 11.92 3.82
N THR A 33 -2.04 12.56 4.10
CA THR A 33 -3.38 12.08 3.71
C THR A 33 -3.48 11.74 2.22
N ASP A 34 -3.15 12.70 1.36
CA ASP A 34 -3.19 12.50 -0.09
C ASP A 34 -2.16 11.45 -0.55
N HIS A 35 -0.93 11.54 -0.06
CA HIS A 35 0.16 10.65 -0.46
C HIS A 35 -0.09 9.19 -0.05
N PHE A 36 -0.54 8.98 1.19
CA PHE A 36 -0.83 7.65 1.71
C PHE A 36 -2.07 7.04 1.05
N SER A 37 -3.12 7.83 0.80
CA SER A 37 -4.28 7.37 0.03
C SER A 37 -3.91 6.95 -1.40
N PHE A 38 -3.03 7.71 -2.07
CA PHE A 38 -2.48 7.32 -3.36
C PHE A 38 -1.75 5.98 -3.28
N ILE A 39 -0.86 5.79 -2.28
CA ILE A 39 -0.15 4.52 -2.08
C ILE A 39 -1.14 3.36 -1.86
N LEU A 40 -2.16 3.54 -1.01
CA LEU A 40 -3.17 2.52 -0.75
C LEU A 40 -3.90 2.11 -2.03
N LYS A 41 -4.31 3.08 -2.85
CA LYS A 41 -4.98 2.81 -4.13
C LYS A 41 -4.06 2.07 -5.10
N ARG A 42 -2.83 2.56 -5.28
CA ARG A 42 -1.89 1.97 -6.24
C ARG A 42 -1.51 0.54 -5.85
N ASN A 43 -1.24 0.30 -4.57
CA ASN A 43 -0.93 -1.04 -4.07
C ASN A 43 -2.14 -1.97 -4.18
N ALA A 44 -3.37 -1.49 -4.00
CA ALA A 44 -4.56 -2.32 -4.19
C ALA A 44 -4.76 -2.74 -5.65
N ILE A 45 -4.42 -1.88 -6.63
CA ILE A 45 -4.42 -2.26 -8.05
C ILE A 45 -3.41 -3.38 -8.30
N ILE A 46 -2.20 -3.26 -7.74
CA ILE A 46 -1.15 -4.31 -7.82
C ILE A 46 -1.65 -5.62 -7.21
N VAL A 47 -2.25 -5.56 -6.01
CA VAL A 47 -2.78 -6.74 -5.31
C VAL A 47 -3.92 -7.38 -6.09
N ASN A 48 -4.86 -6.60 -6.62
CA ASN A 48 -5.97 -7.13 -7.42
C ASN A 48 -5.44 -7.93 -8.63
N TYR A 49 -4.41 -7.44 -9.31
CA TYR A 49 -3.79 -8.16 -10.42
C TYR A 49 -3.06 -9.43 -9.94
N ALA A 50 -2.36 -9.36 -8.79
CA ALA A 50 -1.75 -10.54 -8.18
C ALA A 50 -2.79 -11.62 -7.79
N VAL A 51 -4.01 -11.24 -7.38
CA VAL A 51 -5.11 -12.17 -7.12
C VAL A 51 -5.51 -12.92 -8.40
N GLU A 52 -5.63 -12.21 -9.53
CA GLU A 52 -5.97 -12.83 -10.82
C GLU A 52 -4.93 -13.88 -11.22
N GLU A 53 -3.65 -13.53 -11.10
CA GLU A 53 -2.55 -14.47 -11.39
C GLU A 53 -2.50 -15.63 -10.41
N ASP A 54 -2.74 -15.41 -9.12
CA ASP A 54 -2.76 -16.48 -8.11
C ASP A 54 -3.87 -17.50 -8.36
N LYS A 55 -5.06 -17.01 -8.76
CA LYS A 55 -6.17 -17.87 -9.19
C LYS A 55 -5.81 -18.68 -10.42
N ARG A 56 -5.18 -18.06 -11.42
CA ARG A 56 -4.71 -18.73 -12.65
C ARG A 56 -3.67 -19.83 -12.35
N LEU A 57 -2.80 -19.59 -11.37
CA LEU A 57 -1.75 -20.52 -10.94
C LEU A 57 -2.25 -21.59 -9.95
N GLY A 58 -3.51 -21.52 -9.50
CA GLY A 58 -4.12 -22.50 -8.61
C GLY A 58 -3.58 -22.49 -7.17
N THR A 59 -3.01 -21.38 -6.71
CA THR A 59 -2.42 -21.25 -5.36
C THR A 59 -3.17 -20.30 -4.43
N TYR A 60 -4.27 -19.69 -4.91
CA TYR A 60 -5.13 -18.83 -4.11
C TYR A 60 -5.75 -19.56 -2.90
N PRO A 61 -5.81 -18.95 -1.70
CA PRO A 61 -5.38 -17.58 -1.35
C PRO A 61 -3.91 -17.45 -0.92
N LYS A 62 -3.16 -18.55 -0.86
CA LYS A 62 -1.82 -18.59 -0.25
C LYS A 62 -0.78 -17.81 -1.07
N GLY A 63 -0.88 -17.81 -2.40
CA GLY A 63 0.08 -17.13 -3.27
C GLY A 63 0.05 -15.62 -3.10
N VAL A 64 -1.13 -15.01 -3.17
CA VAL A 64 -1.29 -13.57 -2.99
C VAL A 64 -1.05 -13.16 -1.53
N GLY A 65 -1.36 -14.03 -0.57
CA GLY A 65 -0.92 -13.88 0.81
C GLY A 65 0.60 -13.73 0.90
N ALA A 66 1.36 -14.64 0.29
CA ALA A 66 2.82 -14.61 0.28
C ALA A 66 3.38 -13.41 -0.49
N PHE A 67 2.72 -12.99 -1.57
CA PHE A 67 3.07 -11.77 -2.29
C PHE A 67 2.99 -10.54 -1.39
N ILE A 68 1.87 -10.37 -0.68
CA ILE A 68 1.67 -9.24 0.25
C ILE A 68 2.70 -9.31 1.38
N ALA A 69 2.90 -10.50 1.96
CA ALA A 69 3.83 -10.71 3.04
C ALA A 69 5.30 -10.39 2.65
N GLU A 70 5.76 -10.83 1.48
CA GLU A 70 7.09 -10.49 0.94
C GLU A 70 7.24 -8.97 0.70
N LYS A 71 6.19 -8.29 0.24
CA LYS A 71 6.18 -6.83 0.03
C LYS A 71 6.20 -6.04 1.34
N GLN A 72 5.70 -6.62 2.41
CA GLN A 72 5.53 -6.01 3.74
C GLN A 72 6.64 -6.40 4.73
N GLN A 73 7.49 -7.38 4.39
CA GLN A 73 8.53 -7.88 5.27
C GLN A 73 9.48 -6.77 5.77
N SER A 74 9.84 -6.83 7.07
CA SER A 74 10.87 -5.96 7.67
C SER A 74 12.16 -5.98 6.87
N ASP A 75 12.81 -4.82 6.78
CA ASP A 75 14.15 -4.60 6.19
C ASP A 75 14.29 -4.73 4.67
N TYR A 76 13.36 -5.40 3.98
CA TYR A 76 13.43 -5.63 2.53
C TYR A 76 12.14 -5.32 1.77
N GLY A 77 11.00 -5.26 2.45
CA GLY A 77 9.70 -5.01 1.84
C GLY A 77 9.56 -3.58 1.32
N GLU A 78 9.15 -3.41 0.06
CA GLU A 78 8.87 -2.09 -0.51
C GLU A 78 7.73 -1.34 0.21
N TRP A 79 6.84 -2.07 0.88
CA TRP A 79 5.71 -1.54 1.66
C TRP A 79 5.98 -1.54 3.18
N TYR A 80 7.22 -1.72 3.61
CA TYR A 80 7.60 -1.64 5.02
C TYR A 80 7.67 -0.20 5.53
N TYR A 81 6.71 0.20 6.37
CA TYR A 81 6.61 1.57 6.90
C TYR A 81 7.52 1.83 8.11
N GLY A 82 7.99 0.79 8.82
CA GLY A 82 8.72 0.92 10.08
C GLY A 82 10.03 1.71 9.98
N ASN A 83 10.78 1.54 8.89
CA ASN A 83 12.10 2.18 8.68
C ASN A 83 12.13 3.17 7.50
N LYS A 84 11.06 3.28 6.72
CA LYS A 84 11.03 4.09 5.48
C LYS A 84 10.36 5.45 5.63
N LEU A 85 9.57 5.63 6.68
CA LEU A 85 8.91 6.88 7.00
C LEU A 85 9.54 7.50 8.25
N TYR A 86 10.01 8.75 8.14
CA TYR A 86 10.59 9.50 9.26
C TYR A 86 9.71 10.70 9.61
N GLY A 87 8.66 10.47 10.41
CA GLY A 87 7.69 11.49 10.82
C GLY A 87 8.11 12.32 12.05
N GLY A 88 9.39 12.28 12.43
CA GLY A 88 9.85 12.89 13.68
C GLY A 88 9.17 12.29 14.93
N LYS A 89 9.17 13.03 16.04
CA LYS A 89 8.65 12.58 17.35
C LYS A 89 7.13 12.44 17.39
N ASP A 90 6.44 13.28 16.62
CA ASP A 90 4.97 13.42 16.66
C ASP A 90 4.27 12.52 15.63
N GLY A 91 5.01 11.93 14.69
CA GLY A 91 4.49 11.05 13.65
C GLY A 91 3.92 11.83 12.47
N PHE A 92 2.90 11.26 11.83
CA PHE A 92 2.23 11.81 10.67
C PHE A 92 0.79 12.18 10.98
N ILE A 93 0.21 13.02 10.15
CA ILE A 93 -1.22 13.30 10.12
C ILE A 93 -1.81 12.51 8.95
N PHE A 94 -2.79 11.67 9.24
CA PHE A 94 -3.60 10.97 8.24
C PHE A 94 -5.08 11.21 8.54
N ASN A 95 -5.80 11.85 7.63
CA ASN A 95 -7.21 12.22 7.81
C ASN A 95 -7.45 13.00 9.11
N GLY A 96 -6.59 13.99 9.39
CA GLY A 96 -6.65 14.80 10.61
C GLY A 96 -6.27 14.06 11.91
N GLN A 97 -5.82 12.81 11.84
CA GLN A 97 -5.43 12.01 13.02
C GLN A 97 -3.91 11.82 13.07
N ASN A 98 -3.34 11.96 14.26
CA ASN A 98 -1.93 11.63 14.48
C ASN A 98 -1.72 10.12 14.45
N VAL A 99 -0.90 9.65 13.52
CA VAL A 99 -0.57 8.24 13.28
C VAL A 99 0.95 8.07 13.25
N LYS A 100 1.46 6.97 13.79
CA LYS A 100 2.88 6.59 13.67
C LYS A 100 3.02 5.50 12.61
N ASN A 101 4.26 5.12 12.34
CA ASN A 101 4.60 4.09 11.34
C ASN A 101 3.82 2.77 11.56
N VAL A 102 3.61 2.39 12.83
CA VAL A 102 2.87 1.16 13.17
C VAL A 102 1.38 1.27 12.88
N GLU A 103 0.76 2.44 13.13
CA GLU A 103 -0.63 2.67 12.73
C GLU A 103 -0.78 2.67 11.20
N LEU A 104 0.14 3.30 10.47
CA LEU A 104 0.16 3.27 9.00
C LEU A 104 0.31 1.86 8.45
N ALA A 105 1.22 1.05 9.02
CA ALA A 105 1.38 -0.35 8.65
C ALA A 105 0.08 -1.16 8.88
N ASN A 106 -0.60 -0.93 10.00
CA ASN A 106 -1.90 -1.55 10.31
C ASN A 106 -2.99 -1.16 9.30
N ILE A 107 -3.11 0.14 8.98
CA ILE A 107 -4.08 0.63 7.97
C ILE A 107 -3.79 0.01 6.61
N HIS A 108 -2.52 0.01 6.20
CA HIS A 108 -2.10 -0.54 4.92
C HIS A 108 -2.37 -2.04 4.83
N TYR A 109 -2.04 -2.81 5.89
CA TYR A 109 -2.33 -4.24 5.96
C TYR A 109 -3.84 -4.51 5.80
N GLY A 110 -4.68 -3.80 6.55
CA GLY A 110 -6.14 -3.94 6.46
C GLY A 110 -6.67 -3.67 5.04
N TYR A 111 -6.18 -2.60 4.40
CA TYR A 111 -6.59 -2.21 3.06
C TYR A 111 -6.15 -3.23 2.00
N MET A 112 -4.88 -3.67 2.04
CA MET A 112 -4.35 -4.70 1.13
C MET A 112 -5.04 -6.05 1.30
N GLY A 113 -5.31 -6.46 2.54
CA GLY A 113 -5.99 -7.73 2.81
C GLY A 113 -7.40 -7.77 2.21
N ARG A 114 -8.12 -6.64 2.25
CA ARG A 114 -9.43 -6.54 1.57
C ARG A 114 -9.31 -6.48 0.06
N ALA A 115 -8.29 -5.80 -0.49
CA ALA A 115 -7.99 -5.87 -1.92
C ALA A 115 -7.70 -7.30 -2.39
N ALA A 116 -7.04 -8.12 -1.57
CA ALA A 116 -6.79 -9.54 -1.85
C ALA A 116 -8.04 -10.44 -1.74
N GLY A 117 -9.17 -9.90 -1.26
CA GLY A 117 -10.42 -10.62 -1.04
C GLY A 117 -10.53 -11.32 0.31
N PHE A 118 -9.58 -11.15 1.24
CA PHE A 118 -9.61 -11.82 2.55
C PHE A 118 -10.64 -11.21 3.47
N ALA A 119 -11.44 -12.01 4.15
CA ALA A 119 -12.42 -11.51 5.12
C ALA A 119 -11.73 -10.75 6.25
N LYS A 120 -12.37 -9.68 6.77
CA LYS A 120 -11.82 -8.90 7.90
C LYS A 120 -11.38 -9.78 9.04
N SER A 121 -12.19 -10.79 9.40
CA SER A 121 -11.88 -11.73 10.47
C SER A 121 -10.54 -12.45 10.30
N GLN A 122 -10.09 -12.68 9.06
CA GLN A 122 -8.79 -13.30 8.76
C GLN A 122 -7.61 -12.32 8.95
N LEU A 123 -7.89 -11.01 9.02
CA LEU A 123 -6.90 -9.94 9.20
C LEU A 123 -6.74 -9.51 10.66
N LEU A 124 -7.58 -10.00 11.59
CA LEU A 124 -7.63 -9.43 12.95
C LEU A 124 -6.68 -10.08 13.96
N THR A 125 -5.92 -11.11 13.60
CA THR A 125 -4.89 -11.69 14.47
C THR A 125 -3.68 -12.17 13.69
N ASN A 126 -2.50 -12.19 14.31
CA ASN A 126 -1.26 -12.67 13.70
C ASN A 126 -1.37 -14.12 13.21
N GLU A 127 -2.04 -14.98 13.99
CA GLU A 127 -2.22 -16.39 13.64
C GLU A 127 -3.03 -16.51 12.35
N ARG A 128 -4.09 -15.71 12.21
CA ARG A 128 -4.91 -15.70 11.00
C ARG A 128 -4.18 -15.06 9.82
N SER A 129 -3.39 -14.00 10.07
CA SER A 129 -2.49 -13.41 9.07
C SER A 129 -1.44 -14.41 8.56
N ASN A 130 -0.88 -15.24 9.45
CA ASN A 130 0.06 -16.30 9.08
C ASN A 130 -0.64 -17.51 8.41
N GLN A 131 -1.95 -17.69 8.61
CA GLN A 131 -2.73 -18.67 7.83
C GLN A 131 -2.99 -18.19 6.40
N ILE A 132 -3.12 -16.88 6.20
CA ILE A 132 -3.20 -16.27 4.87
C ILE A 132 -1.90 -16.47 4.09
N SER A 133 -0.75 -16.26 4.76
CA SER A 133 0.55 -16.55 4.17
C SER A 133 1.47 -17.32 5.12
N PRO A 134 1.92 -18.53 4.74
CA PRO A 134 2.93 -19.24 5.50
C PRO A 134 4.34 -18.66 5.32
N LEU A 135 4.55 -17.74 4.36
CA LEU A 135 5.87 -17.22 4.01
C LEU A 135 5.87 -15.69 3.77
N PRO A 136 6.93 -14.98 4.16
CA PRO A 136 8.00 -15.44 5.03
C PRO A 136 7.47 -15.77 6.44
N GLU A 137 8.15 -16.64 7.17
CA GLU A 137 7.71 -17.01 8.52
C GLU A 137 7.66 -15.77 9.43
N ASN A 138 6.63 -15.70 10.29
CA ASN A 138 6.43 -14.63 11.27
C ASN A 138 6.38 -13.21 10.67
N TRP A 139 6.11 -13.07 9.38
CA TRP A 139 6.08 -11.77 8.70
C TRP A 139 5.11 -10.78 9.36
N ALA A 140 3.95 -11.27 9.82
CA ALA A 140 2.92 -10.43 10.44
C ALA A 140 3.44 -9.76 11.72
N PHE A 141 4.14 -10.53 12.58
CA PHE A 141 4.78 -10.00 13.80
C PHE A 141 5.82 -8.93 13.51
N ASN A 142 6.53 -9.04 12.38
CA ASN A 142 7.59 -8.12 11.99
C ASN A 142 7.07 -6.88 11.24
N TYR A 143 5.88 -6.94 10.64
CA TYR A 143 5.35 -5.85 9.82
C TYR A 143 4.45 -4.89 10.60
N PHE A 144 3.56 -5.41 11.44
CA PHE A 144 2.56 -4.61 12.13
C PHE A 144 2.27 -5.17 13.51
N SER A 145 1.74 -4.31 14.39
CA SER A 145 1.48 -4.69 15.78
C SER A 145 -0.01 -4.81 16.05
N PHE A 146 -0.40 -5.99 16.53
CA PHE A 146 -1.69 -6.25 17.17
C PHE A 146 -1.70 -5.91 18.66
N ALA A 147 -0.75 -5.12 19.19
CA ALA A 147 -0.69 -4.80 20.61
C ALA A 147 -1.99 -4.10 21.09
N GLY A 148 -2.93 -4.91 21.56
CA GLY A 148 -4.23 -4.50 22.06
C GLY A 148 -5.23 -4.04 20.99
N LEU A 149 -6.33 -3.46 21.48
CA LEU A 149 -7.46 -2.98 20.68
C LEU A 149 -7.07 -1.94 19.63
N LYS A 150 -5.98 -1.18 19.86
CA LYS A 150 -5.53 -0.14 18.95
C LYS A 150 -5.06 -0.69 17.61
N GLY A 151 -4.35 -1.83 17.59
CA GLY A 151 -3.94 -2.47 16.34
C GLY A 151 -5.15 -2.96 15.53
N ILE A 152 -6.07 -3.65 16.20
CA ILE A 152 -7.33 -4.14 15.62
C ILE A 152 -8.14 -2.97 15.01
N MET A 153 -8.22 -1.84 15.70
CA MET A 153 -8.91 -0.64 15.20
C MET A 153 -8.32 -0.14 13.88
N TRP A 154 -7.00 0.00 13.77
CA TRP A 154 -6.37 0.54 12.56
C TRP A 154 -6.42 -0.41 11.37
N ILE A 155 -6.30 -1.72 11.62
CA ILE A 155 -6.51 -2.74 10.59
C ILE A 155 -7.96 -2.70 10.10
N THR A 156 -8.92 -2.61 11.02
CA THR A 156 -10.35 -2.49 10.68
C THR A 156 -10.63 -1.19 9.92
N TYR A 157 -10.00 -0.09 10.31
CA TYR A 157 -10.12 1.19 9.63
C TYR A 157 -9.61 1.09 8.18
N GLY A 158 -8.42 0.54 7.95
CA GLY A 158 -7.90 0.28 6.61
C GLY A 158 -8.79 -0.65 5.77
N ALA A 159 -9.31 -1.71 6.39
CA ALA A 159 -10.25 -2.61 5.71
C ALA A 159 -11.56 -1.91 5.31
N ASN A 160 -12.09 -1.05 6.18
CA ASN A 160 -13.27 -0.24 5.89
C ASN A 160 -13.00 0.80 4.79
N LEU A 161 -11.79 1.38 4.74
CA LEU A 161 -11.42 2.30 3.68
C LEU A 161 -11.57 1.67 2.28
N TYR A 162 -11.15 0.41 2.15
CA TYR A 162 -11.28 -0.33 0.89
C TYR A 162 -12.73 -0.73 0.59
N ASP A 163 -13.45 -1.27 1.58
CA ASP A 163 -14.82 -1.76 1.40
C ASP A 163 -15.78 -0.62 1.06
N ASN A 164 -15.63 0.52 1.71
CA ASN A 164 -16.53 1.67 1.56
C ASN A 164 -16.15 2.62 0.41
N LYS A 165 -15.03 2.35 -0.28
CA LYS A 165 -14.50 3.20 -1.37
C LYS A 165 -14.32 4.66 -0.95
N ASN A 166 -13.86 4.88 0.28
CA ASN A 166 -13.78 6.20 0.91
C ASN A 166 -12.33 6.54 1.31
N LEU A 167 -11.39 6.42 0.36
CA LEU A 167 -10.05 6.97 0.54
C LEU A 167 -10.13 8.48 0.86
N GLN A 168 -9.25 8.91 1.74
CA GLN A 168 -9.28 10.25 2.34
C GLN A 168 -8.36 11.17 1.55
N TYR A 169 -8.78 12.39 1.31
CA TYR A 169 -7.96 13.40 0.63
C TYR A 169 -8.05 14.71 1.40
N SER A 170 -6.91 15.32 1.73
CA SER A 170 -6.86 16.61 2.42
C SER A 170 -7.12 17.76 1.45
N ASN A 171 -6.87 17.57 0.16
CA ASN A 171 -7.17 18.56 -0.88
C ASN A 171 -8.30 18.10 -1.82
N ALA A 172 -9.38 18.90 -1.89
CA ALA A 172 -10.50 18.64 -2.80
C ALA A 172 -10.06 18.58 -4.27
N ASN A 173 -9.07 19.37 -4.69
CA ASN A 173 -8.53 19.35 -6.05
C ASN A 173 -7.76 18.05 -6.33
N PHE A 174 -7.05 17.50 -5.35
CA PHE A 174 -6.36 16.21 -5.48
C PHE A 174 -7.37 15.08 -5.68
N SER A 175 -8.48 15.10 -4.92
CA SER A 175 -9.58 14.13 -5.08
C SER A 175 -10.24 14.15 -6.47
N ILE A 176 -10.25 15.32 -7.12
CA ILE A 176 -10.83 15.51 -8.46
C ILE A 176 -9.85 15.01 -9.52
N ILE A 177 -8.57 15.38 -9.41
CA ILE A 177 -7.51 14.93 -10.34
C ILE A 177 -7.40 13.40 -10.33
N GLU A 178 -7.40 12.79 -9.14
CA GLU A 178 -7.26 11.34 -8.98
C GLU A 178 -8.46 10.54 -9.53
N LYS A 179 -9.66 11.15 -9.53
CA LYS A 179 -10.86 10.59 -10.17
C LYS A 179 -10.84 10.73 -11.69
N LEU A 180 -10.20 11.77 -12.22
CA LEU A 180 -10.13 12.08 -13.64
C LEU A 180 -8.98 11.34 -14.34
N ASP A 181 -7.89 11.04 -13.63
CA ASP A 181 -6.76 10.33 -14.20
C ASP A 181 -7.00 8.81 -14.23
N SER A 182 -7.66 8.34 -15.29
CA SER A 182 -7.86 6.92 -15.55
C SER A 182 -6.57 6.16 -15.85
N SER A 183 -5.47 6.85 -16.17
CA SER A 183 -4.21 6.21 -16.57
C SER A 183 -3.40 5.72 -15.37
N GLU A 184 -3.45 6.43 -14.23
CA GLU A 184 -2.85 5.98 -12.96
C GLU A 184 -3.55 4.76 -12.35
N ASN A 185 -4.79 4.50 -12.79
CA ASN A 185 -5.60 3.34 -12.38
C ASN A 185 -5.21 2.05 -13.12
N LEU A 186 -4.30 2.11 -14.08
CA LEU A 186 -3.88 0.95 -14.88
C LEU A 186 -2.42 0.58 -14.59
N LEU A 187 -2.16 -0.71 -14.55
CA LEU A 187 -0.78 -1.23 -14.54
C LEU A 187 -0.22 -1.17 -15.96
N SER A 188 1.01 -0.69 -16.10
CA SER A 188 1.75 -0.83 -17.36
C SER A 188 2.01 -2.31 -17.67
N GLU A 189 2.25 -2.64 -18.94
CA GLU A 189 2.58 -4.02 -19.33
C GLU A 189 3.86 -4.53 -18.64
N LYS A 190 4.82 -3.63 -18.39
CA LYS A 190 6.03 -3.96 -17.63
C LYS A 190 5.70 -4.37 -16.19
N GLU A 191 4.84 -3.62 -15.51
CA GLU A 191 4.42 -3.95 -14.14
C GLU A 191 3.62 -5.25 -14.09
N LYS A 192 2.70 -5.45 -15.04
CA LYS A 192 1.97 -6.71 -15.17
C LYS A 192 2.92 -7.89 -15.34
N GLN A 193 3.93 -7.76 -16.19
CA GLN A 193 4.93 -8.82 -16.39
C GLN A 193 5.73 -9.09 -15.11
N GLN A 194 6.17 -8.05 -14.41
CA GLN A 194 6.88 -8.20 -13.13
C GLN A 194 6.01 -8.92 -12.08
N ILE A 195 4.72 -8.60 -12.00
CA ILE A 195 3.79 -9.27 -11.09
C ILE A 195 3.61 -10.73 -11.49
N LYS A 196 3.42 -11.03 -12.79
CA LYS A 196 3.32 -12.40 -13.32
C LYS A 196 4.53 -13.25 -12.93
N ASP A 197 5.74 -12.75 -13.20
CA ASP A 197 6.98 -13.46 -12.91
C ASP A 197 7.11 -13.74 -11.40
N LYS A 198 6.78 -12.73 -10.59
CA LYS A 198 6.81 -12.85 -9.13
C LYS A 198 5.79 -13.88 -8.62
N MET A 199 4.57 -13.85 -9.12
CA MET A 199 3.51 -14.79 -8.74
C MET A 199 3.85 -16.23 -9.16
N LEU A 200 4.48 -16.42 -10.32
CA LEU A 200 4.97 -17.73 -10.74
C LEU A 200 6.01 -18.29 -9.76
N ILE A 201 7.00 -17.48 -9.36
CA ILE A 201 8.02 -17.87 -8.38
C ILE A 201 7.37 -18.26 -7.05
N ILE A 202 6.41 -17.46 -6.57
CA ILE A 202 5.69 -17.74 -5.31
C ILE A 202 4.89 -19.05 -5.40
N SER A 203 4.17 -19.26 -6.51
CA SER A 203 3.40 -20.49 -6.73
C SER A 203 4.28 -21.74 -6.68
N GLN A 204 5.47 -21.67 -7.29
CA GLN A 204 6.46 -22.75 -7.22
C GLN A 204 6.95 -23.02 -5.79
N LYS A 205 7.21 -21.97 -4.98
CA LYS A 205 7.59 -22.15 -3.56
C LYS A 205 6.49 -22.82 -2.77
N ILE A 206 5.23 -22.40 -2.95
CA ILE A 206 4.08 -22.96 -2.23
C ILE A 206 3.88 -24.43 -2.57
N ASN A 207 3.98 -24.81 -3.84
CA ASN A 207 3.76 -26.19 -4.27
C ASN A 207 4.92 -27.12 -3.90
N LYS A 208 6.15 -26.61 -3.71
CA LYS A 208 7.28 -27.40 -3.18
C LYS A 208 7.14 -27.76 -1.69
N ASN A 209 6.34 -27.00 -0.95
CA ASN A 209 6.11 -27.18 0.49
C ASN A 209 4.79 -27.92 0.79
N LYS A 210 4.13 -28.52 -0.21
CA LYS A 210 2.97 -29.41 -0.06
C LYS A 210 3.43 -30.85 -0.01
#